data_AF-A0A9C5Z390-F1
#
_entry.id   AF-A0A9C5Z390-F1
#
_cell.length_a   1.000
_cell.length_b   1.000
_cell.length_c   1.000
_cell.angle_alpha   90.00
_cell.angle_beta   90.00
_cell.angle_gamma   90.00
#
_symmetry.space_group_name_H-M   'P 1'
#
loop_
_entity.id
_entity.type
_entity.pdbx_description
1 polymer ?
#
loop_
_entity_poly.entity_id
_entity_poly.type
_entity_poly.pdbx_seq_one_letter_code
_entity_poly.pdbx_strand_id
1 'polypeptide(L)'
;MDTSNVGRRRVNSRINAEDQALDQIAKEAEARLAARRQARAEAREIRMRELERQQKEQEQNADRVFDMHNSSGIDTISRNRISLGCSLISGLLNTARGNSMSSRRSSEDSLEEEGRSLRDIRYELRGVEERFRKAMVANAQLDNERTSHTYQIQLLKDKLEEMEESYAQLQREFREKSRDCNVLKRTIDKLSEDLKLVQGQLCERDTLIAEQGLVVVAIENEDGTDARRALVSVENAELLGSVQGSLDVRLKKFNEEKQLLQADLQLLQEKLETFKSSGRGRVNTTNGPFSSEDDYEAQRETNKIISDYKYKLQKAEQEIANLQASLARSESQVIRYKSTAEAAEKAEAELKIERRKLQRENREAMEKLEELETSNNHLLKRLDKLKNAKSALLKDL
;
A
#
# COMPACT_ATOMS: atom_id res chain seq x y z
N MET A 1 24.69 44.75 33.45
CA MET A 1 23.73 44.12 34.37
C MET A 1 22.37 44.07 33.67
N ASP A 2 21.86 42.85 33.54
CA ASP A 2 20.45 42.42 33.43
C ASP A 2 19.64 42.81 32.18
N THR A 3 19.36 41.88 31.23
CA THR A 3 18.30 40.83 31.20
C THR A 3 16.89 41.45 31.31
N SER A 4 15.83 41.13 30.57
CA SER A 4 15.45 40.03 29.67
C SER A 4 13.98 40.24 29.30
N ASN A 5 13.55 40.03 28.05
CA ASN A 5 12.32 39.27 27.74
C ASN A 5 12.09 39.15 26.23
N VAL A 6 12.48 38.02 25.65
CA VAL A 6 12.02 37.57 24.33
C VAL A 6 10.95 36.51 24.57
N GLY A 7 9.72 36.81 24.14
CA GLY A 7 8.57 35.92 24.23
C GLY A 7 8.79 34.62 23.47
N ARG A 8 8.84 33.50 24.19
CA ARG A 8 8.93 32.15 23.65
C ARG A 8 7.51 31.71 23.22
N ARG A 9 7.20 31.84 21.93
CA ARG A 9 5.97 31.29 21.32
C ARG A 9 6.02 29.75 21.42
N ARG A 10 5.21 29.17 22.32
CA ARG A 10 4.93 27.72 22.33
C ARG A 10 3.97 27.41 21.19
N VAL A 11 4.49 26.89 20.08
CA VAL A 11 3.68 26.30 19.01
C VAL A 11 4.26 24.93 18.74
N ASN A 12 3.44 23.87 18.85
CA ASN A 12 3.61 22.48 18.35
C ASN A 12 3.29 21.32 19.31
N SER A 13 2.95 21.54 20.59
CA SER A 13 2.56 20.41 21.47
C SER A 13 1.10 20.00 21.36
N ARG A 14 0.19 20.88 20.91
CA ARG A 14 -1.26 20.59 20.84
C ARG A 14 -1.65 19.82 19.58
N ILE A 15 -1.03 20.14 18.44
CA ILE A 15 -1.31 19.50 17.14
C ILE A 15 -0.96 18.00 17.21
N ASN A 16 0.17 17.63 17.81
CA ASN A 16 0.55 16.23 17.98
C ASN A 16 -0.38 15.44 18.92
N ALA A 17 -0.96 16.08 19.93
CA ALA A 17 -1.87 15.44 20.86
C ALA A 17 -3.27 15.24 20.24
N GLU A 18 -3.71 16.20 19.42
CA GLU A 18 -4.95 16.12 18.66
C GLU A 18 -4.85 15.05 17.56
N ASP A 19 -3.76 14.99 16.81
CA ASP A 19 -3.53 13.96 15.79
C ASP A 19 -3.45 12.55 16.41
N GLN A 20 -2.77 12.40 17.56
CA GLN A 20 -2.76 11.13 18.30
C GLN A 20 -4.14 10.73 18.83
N ALA A 21 -4.97 11.68 19.22
CA ALA A 21 -6.33 11.41 19.66
C ALA A 21 -7.22 10.98 18.47
N LEU A 22 -7.06 11.60 17.31
CA LEU A 22 -7.78 11.23 16.09
C LEU A 22 -7.40 9.83 15.60
N ASP A 23 -6.11 9.47 15.66
CA ASP A 23 -5.63 8.13 15.34
C ASP A 23 -6.17 7.06 16.29
N GLN A 24 -6.28 7.36 17.59
CA GLN A 24 -6.87 6.46 18.57
C GLN A 24 -8.37 6.26 18.33
N ILE A 25 -9.09 7.34 18.02
CA ILE A 25 -10.53 7.27 17.67
C ILE A 25 -10.74 6.45 16.39
N ALA A 26 -9.89 6.62 15.38
CA ALA A 26 -9.96 5.85 14.14
C ALA A 26 -9.73 4.35 14.39
N LYS A 27 -8.69 4.00 15.16
CA LYS A 27 -8.39 2.62 15.54
C LYS A 27 -9.51 1.99 16.39
N GLU A 28 -10.07 2.74 17.34
CA GLU A 28 -11.17 2.26 18.17
C GLU A 28 -12.45 2.06 17.35
N ALA A 29 -12.73 2.94 16.38
CA ALA A 29 -13.85 2.80 15.46
C ALA A 29 -13.69 1.59 14.53
N GLU A 30 -12.48 1.36 14.02
CA GLU A 30 -12.16 0.19 13.22
C GLU A 30 -12.28 -1.11 14.03
N ALA A 31 -11.75 -1.14 15.25
CA ALA A 31 -11.87 -2.29 16.15
C ALA A 31 -13.33 -2.58 16.52
N ARG A 32 -14.15 -1.55 16.77
CA ARG A 32 -15.60 -1.71 16.97
C ARG A 32 -16.30 -2.27 15.73
N LEU A 33 -15.92 -1.81 14.54
CA LEU A 33 -16.50 -2.30 13.29
C LEU A 33 -16.10 -3.77 13.05
N ALA A 34 -14.85 -4.13 13.30
CA ALA A 34 -14.35 -5.50 13.21
C ALA A 34 -15.06 -6.43 14.20
N ALA A 35 -15.23 -6.01 15.46
CA ALA A 35 -15.98 -6.77 16.45
C ALA A 35 -17.45 -6.97 16.04
N ARG A 36 -18.08 -5.94 15.43
CA ARG A 36 -19.45 -6.06 14.91
C ARG A 36 -19.54 -7.02 13.72
N ARG A 37 -18.54 -7.04 12.84
CA ARG A 37 -18.43 -8.02 11.74
C ARG A 37 -18.26 -9.44 12.27
N GLN A 38 -17.40 -9.63 13.27
CA GLN A 38 -17.21 -10.93 13.90
C GLN A 38 -18.47 -11.42 14.60
N ALA A 39 -19.15 -10.58 15.38
CA ALA A 39 -20.41 -10.95 16.03
C ALA A 39 -21.52 -11.31 15.02
N ARG A 40 -21.57 -10.63 13.87
CA ARG A 40 -22.48 -10.98 12.77
C ARG A 40 -22.11 -12.32 12.15
N ALA A 41 -20.82 -12.59 11.91
CA ALA A 41 -20.36 -13.87 11.39
C ALA A 41 -20.67 -15.02 12.35
N GLU A 42 -20.43 -14.84 13.66
CA GLU A 42 -20.78 -15.80 14.70
C GLU A 42 -22.30 -16.02 14.78
N ALA A 43 -23.11 -14.96 14.68
CA ALA A 43 -24.57 -15.08 14.63
C ALA A 43 -25.06 -15.87 13.40
N ARG A 44 -24.43 -15.68 12.24
CA ARG A 44 -24.70 -16.48 11.03
C ARG A 44 -24.34 -17.94 11.25
N GLU A 45 -23.19 -18.20 11.88
CA GLU A 45 -22.73 -19.56 12.16
C GLU A 45 -23.66 -20.30 13.14
N ILE A 46 -24.07 -19.63 14.23
CA ILE A 46 -25.02 -20.18 15.20
C ILE A 46 -26.34 -20.50 14.53
N ARG A 47 -26.86 -19.55 13.73
CA ARG A 47 -28.12 -19.77 12.99
C ARG A 47 -27.96 -20.94 12.02
N MET A 48 -26.89 -21.01 11.24
CA MET A 48 -26.65 -22.12 10.31
C MET A 48 -26.62 -23.49 11.02
N ARG A 49 -25.94 -23.60 12.18
CA ARG A 49 -25.94 -24.83 12.97
C ARG A 49 -27.32 -25.21 13.51
N GLU A 50 -28.12 -24.22 13.93
CA GLU A 50 -29.47 -24.48 14.44
C GLU A 50 -30.41 -24.98 13.35
N LEU A 51 -30.22 -24.50 12.12
CA LEU A 51 -30.99 -24.93 10.96
C LEU A 51 -30.63 -26.33 10.50
N GLU A 52 -29.34 -26.64 10.48
CA GLU A 52 -28.86 -28.00 10.24
C GLU A 52 -29.41 -28.96 11.30
N ARG A 53 -29.47 -28.53 12.57
CA ARG A 53 -30.09 -29.29 13.65
C ARG A 53 -31.59 -29.50 13.42
N GLN A 54 -32.34 -28.46 13.03
CA GLN A 54 -33.77 -28.57 12.74
C GLN A 54 -34.05 -29.48 11.54
N GLN A 55 -33.24 -29.40 10.47
CA GLN A 55 -33.35 -30.31 9.32
C GLN A 55 -33.10 -31.76 9.74
N LYS A 56 -32.07 -32.00 10.54
CA LYS A 56 -31.73 -33.34 11.04
C LYS A 56 -32.81 -33.90 11.98
N GLU A 57 -33.45 -33.04 12.77
CA GLU A 57 -34.55 -33.43 13.65
C GLU A 57 -35.84 -33.71 12.86
N GLN A 58 -36.13 -32.93 11.81
CA GLN A 58 -37.25 -33.19 10.90
C GLN A 58 -37.05 -34.47 10.10
N GLU A 59 -35.85 -34.76 9.61
CA GLU A 59 -35.51 -36.03 8.94
C GLU A 59 -35.71 -37.21 9.88
N GLN A 60 -35.21 -37.12 11.12
CA GLN A 60 -35.44 -38.15 12.13
C GLN A 60 -36.92 -38.32 12.49
N ASN A 61 -37.71 -37.24 12.50
CA ASN A 61 -39.13 -37.32 12.80
C ASN A 61 -39.93 -37.89 11.62
N ALA A 62 -39.55 -37.56 10.38
CA ALA A 62 -40.09 -38.18 9.17
C ALA A 62 -39.79 -39.69 9.15
N ASP A 63 -38.56 -40.10 9.48
CA ASP A 63 -38.17 -41.50 9.63
C ASP A 63 -39.02 -42.21 10.70
N ARG A 64 -39.29 -41.57 11.85
CA ARG A 64 -40.15 -42.13 12.91
C ARG A 64 -41.61 -42.28 12.48
N VAL A 65 -42.17 -41.28 11.79
CA VAL A 65 -43.57 -41.32 11.31
C VAL A 65 -43.73 -42.37 10.19
N PHE A 66 -42.72 -42.52 9.35
CA PHE A 66 -42.66 -43.55 8.31
C PHE A 66 -42.59 -44.95 8.92
N ASP A 67 -41.72 -45.18 9.91
CA ASP A 67 -41.61 -46.47 10.61
C ASP A 67 -42.91 -46.85 11.34
N MET A 68 -43.57 -45.88 11.98
CA MET A 68 -44.84 -46.09 12.70
C MET A 68 -46.02 -46.39 11.75
N HIS A 69 -46.03 -45.81 10.55
CA HIS A 69 -47.01 -46.17 9.50
C HIS A 69 -46.74 -47.56 8.91
N ASN A 70 -45.48 -47.99 8.85
CA ASN A 70 -45.12 -49.30 8.32
C ASN A 70 -45.41 -50.43 9.32
N SER A 71 -45.29 -50.17 10.64
CA SER A 71 -45.65 -51.13 11.68
C SER A 71 -47.17 -51.28 11.92
N SER A 72 -47.97 -50.34 11.43
CA SER A 72 -49.44 -50.32 11.62
C SER A 72 -50.21 -50.90 10.41
N GLY A 73 -49.49 -51.45 9.41
CA GLY A 73 -50.06 -51.93 8.15
C GLY A 73 -49.61 -53.33 7.81
N ILE A 74 -50.05 -54.33 8.59
CA ILE A 74 -50.00 -55.73 8.19
C ILE A 74 -51.24 -56.06 7.35
N ASP A 75 -50.95 -56.59 6.15
CA ASP A 75 -51.76 -57.35 5.19
C ASP A 75 -52.72 -56.61 4.24
N THR A 76 -52.32 -56.50 2.96
CA THR A 76 -52.76 -57.46 1.92
C THR A 76 -52.14 -57.17 0.53
N ILE A 77 -51.47 -58.20 0.00
CA ILE A 77 -51.34 -58.56 -1.43
C ILE A 77 -50.26 -57.85 -2.27
N SER A 78 -49.13 -58.57 -2.40
CA SER A 78 -48.39 -58.85 -3.63
C SER A 78 -48.84 -58.18 -4.94
N ARG A 79 -47.96 -57.41 -5.58
CA ARG A 79 -47.39 -57.76 -6.90
C ARG A 79 -46.30 -56.80 -7.40
N ASN A 80 -45.22 -57.44 -7.83
CA ASN A 80 -44.31 -57.11 -8.93
C ASN A 80 -43.34 -55.91 -8.84
N ARG A 81 -42.07 -56.33 -8.81
CA ARG A 81 -40.90 -55.67 -9.41
C ARG A 81 -41.23 -55.18 -10.83
N ILE A 82 -40.63 -54.05 -11.23
CA ILE A 82 -39.74 -53.93 -12.39
C ILE A 82 -38.84 -52.71 -12.16
N SER A 83 -37.54 -52.96 -12.29
CA SER A 83 -36.47 -51.98 -12.41
C SER A 83 -36.44 -51.48 -13.85
N LEU A 84 -36.37 -50.17 -14.09
CA LEU A 84 -35.72 -49.57 -15.26
C LEU A 84 -35.43 -48.09 -14.98
N GLY A 85 -34.19 -47.69 -15.30
CA GLY A 85 -33.63 -46.39 -15.01
C GLY A 85 -34.00 -45.27 -15.98
N CYS A 86 -33.75 -44.06 -15.49
CA CYS A 86 -33.36 -42.82 -16.19
C CYS A 86 -33.59 -42.73 -17.71
N SER A 87 -34.42 -41.77 -18.14
CA SER A 87 -33.95 -40.45 -18.62
C SER A 87 -35.10 -39.63 -19.23
N LEU A 88 -35.19 -38.37 -18.78
CA LEU A 88 -35.48 -37.13 -19.51
C LEU A 88 -36.43 -37.20 -20.73
N ILE A 89 -37.48 -36.37 -20.70
CA ILE A 89 -37.84 -35.30 -21.66
C ILE A 89 -39.34 -34.95 -21.47
N SER A 90 -39.62 -33.63 -21.44
CA SER A 90 -40.93 -32.98 -21.65
C SER A 90 -41.98 -32.96 -20.54
N GLY A 91 -42.33 -31.73 -20.16
CA GLY A 91 -43.59 -31.34 -19.52
C GLY A 91 -43.37 -30.30 -18.42
N LEU A 92 -44.11 -29.20 -18.29
CA LEU A 92 -45.21 -28.69 -19.10
C LEU A 92 -45.49 -27.24 -18.65
N LEU A 93 -46.13 -26.53 -19.56
CA LEU A 93 -46.85 -25.27 -19.49
C LEU A 93 -47.40 -24.84 -18.12
N ASN A 94 -47.29 -23.52 -17.94
CA ASN A 94 -48.24 -22.63 -17.28
C ASN A 94 -49.69 -23.14 -17.28
N THR A 95 -50.22 -23.34 -16.07
CA THR A 95 -51.66 -23.37 -15.80
C THR A 95 -52.12 -21.94 -15.53
N ALA A 96 -52.68 -21.28 -16.56
CA ALA A 96 -53.37 -20.01 -16.42
C ALA A 96 -54.89 -20.21 -16.48
N ARG A 97 -55.50 -19.86 -15.36
CA ARG A 97 -56.90 -19.59 -15.04
C ARG A 97 -57.80 -19.17 -16.22
N GLY A 98 -58.97 -19.80 -16.30
CA GLY A 98 -60.08 -19.37 -17.14
C GLY A 98 -61.32 -20.26 -16.99
N ASN A 99 -61.89 -20.36 -15.78
CA ASN A 99 -63.19 -21.01 -15.58
C ASN A 99 -64.31 -20.00 -15.84
N SER A 100 -64.82 -20.00 -17.07
CA SER A 100 -66.05 -19.33 -17.46
C SER A 100 -67.25 -20.20 -17.08
N MET A 101 -68.19 -19.58 -16.36
CA MET A 101 -69.51 -20.11 -16.01
C MET A 101 -70.22 -20.72 -17.22
N SER A 102 -70.49 -22.02 -17.17
CA SER A 102 -71.51 -22.68 -17.99
C SER A 102 -72.50 -23.37 -17.06
N SER A 103 -73.52 -22.61 -16.64
CA SER A 103 -74.69 -23.15 -15.95
C SER A 103 -75.75 -23.47 -17.00
N ARG A 104 -75.88 -24.76 -17.33
CA ARG A 104 -77.02 -25.30 -18.07
C ARG A 104 -77.65 -26.43 -17.26
N ARG A 105 -78.75 -26.06 -16.59
CA ARG A 105 -79.99 -26.81 -16.39
C ARG A 105 -80.05 -28.24 -16.98
N SER A 106 -80.27 -29.22 -16.11
CA SER A 106 -81.03 -30.47 -16.35
C SER A 106 -81.30 -31.09 -14.97
N SER A 107 -82.44 -30.82 -14.32
CA SER A 107 -83.72 -31.58 -14.35
C SER A 107 -83.60 -33.06 -13.96
N GLU A 108 -84.09 -33.32 -12.74
CA GLU A 108 -84.90 -34.46 -12.30
C GLU A 108 -84.35 -35.90 -12.32
N ASP A 109 -84.48 -36.49 -11.13
CA ASP A 109 -85.01 -37.83 -10.87
C ASP A 109 -84.04 -39.04 -10.92
N SER A 110 -83.66 -39.50 -9.72
CA SER A 110 -83.40 -40.92 -9.45
C SER A 110 -83.42 -41.17 -7.95
N LEU A 111 -84.60 -41.59 -7.49
CA LEU A 111 -84.80 -42.36 -6.27
C LEU A 111 -84.12 -43.73 -6.42
N GLU A 112 -82.82 -43.81 -6.15
CA GLU A 112 -82.13 -45.06 -5.76
C GLU A 112 -81.24 -44.78 -4.54
N GLU A 113 -81.86 -44.30 -3.46
CA GLU A 113 -81.23 -43.95 -2.19
C GLU A 113 -81.16 -45.15 -1.21
N GLU A 114 -80.91 -46.35 -1.72
CA GLU A 114 -80.63 -47.53 -0.87
C GLU A 114 -79.53 -48.44 -1.46
N GLY A 115 -78.87 -47.99 -2.54
CA GLY A 115 -77.91 -48.76 -3.31
C GLY A 115 -76.64 -47.99 -3.73
N ARG A 116 -76.38 -46.78 -3.21
CA ARG A 116 -74.99 -46.28 -3.13
C ARG A 116 -74.27 -47.23 -2.20
N SER A 117 -73.76 -48.32 -2.78
CA SER A 117 -73.16 -49.42 -2.06
C SER A 117 -72.18 -48.81 -1.07
N LEU A 118 -72.25 -49.18 0.20
CA LEU A 118 -71.24 -48.81 1.21
C LEU A 118 -69.80 -48.95 0.66
N ARG A 119 -69.61 -49.82 -0.33
CA ARG A 119 -68.40 -49.96 -1.13
C ARG A 119 -67.99 -48.68 -1.89
N ASP A 120 -68.89 -48.03 -2.61
CA ASP A 120 -68.61 -46.84 -3.43
C ASP A 120 -68.31 -45.63 -2.54
N ILE A 121 -69.05 -45.45 -1.45
CA ILE A 121 -68.75 -44.43 -0.44
C ILE A 121 -67.38 -44.69 0.21
N ARG A 122 -67.02 -45.96 0.47
CA ARG A 122 -65.67 -46.32 0.96
C ARG A 122 -64.57 -46.05 -0.07
N TYR A 123 -64.83 -46.26 -1.36
CA TYR A 123 -63.87 -45.93 -2.42
C TYR A 123 -63.69 -44.42 -2.60
N GLU A 124 -64.78 -43.65 -2.55
CA GLU A 124 -64.73 -42.18 -2.58
C GLU A 124 -64.02 -41.63 -1.34
N LEU A 125 -64.32 -42.15 -0.15
CA LEU A 125 -63.65 -41.80 1.10
C LEU A 125 -62.14 -42.08 0.99
N ARG A 126 -61.75 -43.28 0.54
CA ARG A 126 -60.34 -43.61 0.29
C ARG A 126 -59.70 -42.67 -0.73
N GLY A 127 -60.42 -42.29 -1.79
CA GLY A 127 -59.92 -41.35 -2.80
C GLY A 127 -59.78 -39.91 -2.27
N VAL A 128 -60.60 -39.48 -1.32
CA VAL A 128 -60.45 -38.20 -0.61
C VAL A 128 -59.30 -38.28 0.38
N GLU A 129 -59.17 -39.37 1.14
CA GLU A 129 -58.05 -39.61 2.06
C GLU A 129 -56.71 -39.61 1.33
N GLU A 130 -56.61 -40.27 0.17
CA GLU A 130 -55.37 -40.31 -0.61
C GLU A 130 -55.01 -38.92 -1.19
N ARG A 131 -56.02 -38.14 -1.61
CA ARG A 131 -55.82 -36.74 -2.05
C ARG A 131 -55.38 -35.85 -0.90
N PHE A 132 -55.96 -36.00 0.28
CA PHE A 132 -55.54 -35.30 1.48
C PHE A 132 -54.09 -35.65 1.85
N ARG A 133 -53.73 -36.93 1.80
CA ARG A 133 -52.35 -37.39 2.04
C ARG A 133 -51.36 -36.76 1.05
N LYS A 134 -51.68 -36.77 -0.25
CA LYS A 134 -50.86 -36.12 -1.30
C LYS A 134 -50.71 -34.62 -1.05
N ALA A 135 -51.79 -33.94 -0.68
CA ALA A 135 -51.76 -32.52 -0.34
C ALA A 135 -50.90 -32.24 0.91
N MET A 136 -50.96 -33.10 1.94
CA MET A 136 -50.13 -32.96 3.13
C MET A 136 -48.64 -33.11 2.82
N VAL A 137 -48.27 -34.11 2.00
CA VAL A 137 -46.88 -34.31 1.56
C VAL A 137 -46.38 -33.13 0.73
N ALA A 138 -47.20 -32.66 -0.22
CA ALA A 138 -46.86 -31.48 -1.02
C ALA A 138 -46.71 -30.22 -0.15
N ASN A 139 -47.58 -30.03 0.84
CA ASN A 139 -47.50 -28.88 1.75
C ASN A 139 -46.23 -28.93 2.62
N ALA A 140 -45.86 -30.12 3.12
CA ALA A 140 -44.60 -30.29 3.85
C ALA A 140 -43.38 -30.02 2.96
N GLN A 141 -43.42 -30.43 1.69
CA GLN A 141 -42.37 -30.13 0.73
C GLN A 141 -42.26 -28.62 0.46
N LEU A 142 -43.38 -27.93 0.27
CA LEU A 142 -43.42 -26.48 0.09
C LEU A 142 -42.89 -25.72 1.32
N ASP A 143 -43.19 -26.20 2.54
CA ASP A 143 -42.63 -25.62 3.77
C ASP A 143 -41.11 -25.77 3.84
N ASN A 144 -40.56 -26.90 3.39
CA ASN A 144 -39.12 -27.13 3.30
C ASN A 144 -38.47 -26.21 2.26
N GLU A 145 -39.06 -26.09 1.07
CA GLU A 145 -38.59 -25.20 0.00
C GLU A 145 -38.64 -23.73 0.43
N ARG A 146 -39.74 -23.29 1.06
CA ARG A 146 -39.87 -21.95 1.65
C ARG A 146 -38.76 -21.67 2.65
N THR A 147 -38.48 -22.64 3.52
CA THR A 147 -37.47 -22.52 4.57
C THR A 147 -36.07 -22.43 3.97
N SER A 148 -35.76 -23.27 2.97
CA SER A 148 -34.52 -23.22 2.21
C SER A 148 -34.30 -21.87 1.51
N HIS A 149 -35.31 -21.38 0.77
CA HIS A 149 -35.22 -20.08 0.10
C HIS A 149 -35.11 -18.92 1.08
N THR A 150 -35.75 -19.01 2.25
CA THR A 150 -35.60 -18.00 3.30
C THR A 150 -34.14 -17.89 3.76
N TYR A 151 -33.42 -19.00 3.90
CA TYR A 151 -31.98 -18.97 4.21
C TYR A 151 -31.14 -18.43 3.08
N GLN A 152 -31.44 -18.81 1.85
CA GLN A 152 -30.73 -18.28 0.70
C GLN A 152 -30.88 -16.76 0.61
N ILE A 153 -32.08 -16.22 0.85
CA ILE A 153 -32.33 -14.78 0.91
C ILE A 153 -31.53 -14.14 2.03
N GLN A 154 -31.48 -14.75 3.23
CA GLN A 154 -30.72 -14.20 4.35
C GLN A 154 -29.22 -14.14 4.03
N LEU A 155 -28.66 -15.20 3.47
CA LEU A 155 -27.26 -15.25 3.06
C LEU A 155 -26.93 -14.21 1.97
N LEU A 156 -27.85 -13.98 1.03
CA LEU A 156 -27.67 -12.97 0.00
C LEU A 156 -27.75 -11.55 0.57
N LYS A 157 -28.65 -11.27 1.52
CA LYS A 157 -28.69 -9.97 2.23
C LYS A 157 -27.39 -9.71 2.98
N ASP A 158 -26.90 -10.74 3.64
CA ASP A 158 -25.65 -10.75 4.38
C ASP A 158 -24.43 -10.42 3.48
N LYS A 159 -24.35 -11.04 2.30
CA LYS A 159 -23.33 -10.74 1.29
C LYS A 159 -23.48 -9.33 0.72
N LEU A 160 -24.72 -8.87 0.52
CA LEU A 160 -24.99 -7.53 0.02
C LEU A 160 -24.49 -6.47 1.02
N GLU A 161 -24.76 -6.65 2.32
CA GLU A 161 -24.27 -5.74 3.35
C GLU A 161 -22.73 -5.69 3.42
N GLU A 162 -22.05 -6.84 3.28
CA GLU A 162 -20.58 -6.89 3.19
C GLU A 162 -20.04 -6.14 1.96
N MET A 163 -20.69 -6.30 0.81
CA MET A 163 -20.33 -5.58 -0.41
C MET A 163 -20.56 -4.07 -0.28
N GLU A 164 -21.64 -3.64 0.38
CA GLU A 164 -21.91 -2.23 0.65
C GLU A 164 -20.86 -1.62 1.60
N GLU A 165 -20.50 -2.35 2.66
CA GLU A 165 -19.45 -1.89 3.59
C GLU A 165 -18.08 -1.79 2.93
N SER A 166 -17.70 -2.78 2.12
CA SER A 166 -16.41 -2.75 1.39
C SER A 166 -16.39 -1.65 0.33
N TYR A 167 -17.49 -1.40 -0.37
CA TYR A 167 -17.63 -0.28 -1.29
C TYR A 167 -17.49 1.06 -0.56
N ALA A 168 -18.12 1.23 0.61
CA ALA A 168 -18.02 2.43 1.41
C ALA A 168 -16.58 2.68 1.92
N GLN A 169 -15.86 1.61 2.29
CA GLN A 169 -14.44 1.69 2.67
C GLN A 169 -13.58 2.14 1.48
N LEU A 170 -13.73 1.48 0.33
CA LEU A 170 -12.99 1.83 -0.90
C LEU A 170 -13.25 3.27 -1.34
N GLN A 171 -14.49 3.76 -1.19
CA GLN A 171 -14.83 5.14 -1.51
C GLN A 171 -14.14 6.15 -0.56
N ARG A 172 -13.94 5.81 0.72
CA ARG A 172 -13.20 6.66 1.67
C ARG A 172 -11.71 6.69 1.31
N GLU A 173 -11.11 5.53 1.04
CA GLU A 173 -9.71 5.41 0.63
C GLU A 173 -9.44 6.19 -0.67
N PHE A 174 -10.34 6.09 -1.66
CA PHE A 174 -10.23 6.85 -2.90
C PHE A 174 -10.22 8.37 -2.64
N ARG A 175 -11.08 8.86 -1.74
CA ARG A 175 -11.13 10.28 -1.38
C ARG A 175 -9.84 10.72 -0.68
N GLU A 176 -9.28 9.88 0.18
CA GLU A 176 -8.00 10.14 0.86
C GLU A 176 -6.84 10.19 -0.13
N LYS A 177 -6.70 9.16 -0.99
CA LYS A 177 -5.68 9.16 -2.05
C LYS A 177 -5.80 10.32 -3.02
N SER A 178 -7.02 10.77 -3.29
CA SER A 178 -7.25 11.98 -4.08
C SER A 178 -6.76 13.24 -3.36
N ARG A 179 -6.92 13.34 -2.03
CA ARG A 179 -6.38 14.45 -1.24
C ARG A 179 -4.85 14.43 -1.23
N ASP A 180 -4.23 13.26 -1.02
CA ASP A 180 -2.78 13.08 -1.06
C ASP A 180 -2.21 13.49 -2.41
N CYS A 181 -2.83 13.06 -3.51
CA CYS A 181 -2.46 13.44 -4.86
C CYS A 181 -2.50 14.97 -5.06
N ASN A 182 -3.53 15.64 -4.55
CA ASN A 182 -3.65 17.09 -4.62
C ASN A 182 -2.60 17.81 -3.77
N VAL A 183 -2.23 17.27 -2.60
CA VAL A 183 -1.13 17.82 -1.79
C VAL A 183 0.20 17.67 -2.53
N LEU A 184 0.48 16.49 -3.08
CA LEU A 184 1.69 16.23 -3.86
C LEU A 184 1.81 17.16 -5.07
N LYS A 185 0.72 17.39 -5.81
CA LYS A 185 0.69 18.37 -6.92
C LYS A 185 1.12 19.76 -6.44
N ARG A 186 0.52 20.27 -5.36
CA ARG A 186 0.91 21.57 -4.79
C ARG A 186 2.37 21.62 -4.36
N THR A 187 2.94 20.52 -3.86
CA THR A 187 4.37 20.47 -3.51
C THR A 187 5.26 20.48 -4.73
N ILE A 188 4.87 19.76 -5.80
CA ILE A 188 5.59 19.76 -7.08
C ILE A 188 5.58 21.15 -7.70
N ASP A 189 4.44 21.84 -7.69
CA ASP A 189 4.32 23.19 -8.23
C ASP A 189 5.25 24.17 -7.49
N LYS A 190 5.26 24.13 -6.16
CA LYS A 190 6.18 24.95 -5.34
C LYS A 190 7.65 24.64 -5.62
N LEU A 191 8.02 23.36 -5.66
CA LEU A 191 9.40 22.96 -5.95
C LEU A 191 9.83 23.35 -7.37
N SER A 192 8.90 23.34 -8.33
CA SER A 192 9.14 23.82 -9.70
C SER A 192 9.38 25.33 -9.74
N GLU A 193 8.61 26.10 -8.97
CA GLU A 193 8.82 27.55 -8.80
C GLU A 193 10.17 27.85 -8.14
N ASP A 194 10.50 27.16 -7.04
CA ASP A 194 11.79 27.30 -6.34
C ASP A 194 12.97 26.94 -7.26
N LEU A 195 12.84 25.87 -8.05
CA LEU A 195 13.85 25.45 -9.01
C LEU A 195 14.07 26.50 -10.10
N LYS A 196 12.99 27.08 -10.65
CA LYS A 196 13.09 28.18 -11.63
C LYS A 196 13.74 29.42 -11.02
N LEU A 197 13.42 29.75 -9.78
CA LEU A 197 14.03 30.88 -9.07
C LEU A 197 15.54 30.68 -8.90
N VAL A 198 15.96 29.51 -8.40
CA VAL A 198 17.39 29.20 -8.20
C VAL A 198 18.13 29.15 -9.54
N GLN A 199 17.53 28.57 -10.58
CA GLN A 199 18.11 28.59 -11.93
C GLN A 199 18.25 30.02 -12.45
N GLY A 200 17.24 30.88 -12.28
CA GLY A 200 17.30 32.28 -12.66
C GLY A 200 18.42 33.04 -11.96
N GLN A 201 18.55 32.87 -10.64
CA GLN A 201 19.64 33.46 -9.84
C GLN A 201 21.02 32.97 -10.29
N LEU A 202 21.14 31.68 -10.65
CA LEU A 202 22.38 31.11 -11.12
C LEU A 202 22.77 31.65 -12.50
N CYS A 203 21.81 31.79 -13.41
CA CYS A 203 22.00 32.44 -14.72
C CYS A 203 22.40 33.91 -14.59
N GLU A 204 21.75 34.67 -13.70
CA GLU A 204 22.10 36.07 -13.43
C GLU A 204 23.53 36.18 -12.90
N ARG A 205 23.90 35.32 -11.95
CA ARG A 205 25.27 35.25 -11.42
C ARG A 205 26.29 34.92 -12.51
N ASP A 206 25.99 33.95 -13.38
CA ASP A 206 26.88 33.55 -14.47
C ASP A 206 27.02 34.67 -15.53
N THR A 207 25.96 35.45 -15.74
CA THR A 207 25.97 36.63 -16.62
C THR A 207 26.83 37.75 -16.02
N LEU A 208 26.66 38.05 -14.73
CA LEU A 208 27.51 39.03 -14.02
C LEU A 208 28.99 38.62 -14.04
N ILE A 209 29.29 37.32 -13.87
CA ILE A 209 30.64 36.78 -13.98
C ILE A 209 31.21 37.06 -15.39
N ALA A 210 30.44 36.79 -16.43
CA ALA A 210 30.85 37.00 -17.82
C ALA A 210 31.04 38.50 -18.15
N GLU A 211 30.16 39.37 -17.67
CA GLU A 211 30.28 40.83 -17.83
C GLU A 211 31.56 41.40 -17.21
N GLN A 212 32.05 40.78 -16.12
CA GLN A 212 33.34 41.13 -15.51
C GLN A 212 34.55 40.50 -16.23
N GLY A 213 34.35 39.85 -17.38
CA GLY A 213 35.41 39.22 -18.16
C GLY A 213 36.00 37.97 -17.52
N LEU A 214 35.24 37.32 -16.62
CA LEU A 214 35.61 36.08 -15.95
C LEU A 214 34.81 34.90 -16.50
N VAL A 215 35.40 33.71 -16.47
CA VAL A 215 34.78 32.45 -16.89
C VAL A 215 35.02 31.41 -15.81
N VAL A 216 34.01 30.56 -15.59
CA VAL A 216 34.10 29.44 -14.66
C VAL A 216 34.78 28.26 -15.34
N VAL A 217 35.96 27.87 -14.86
CA VAL A 217 36.72 26.72 -15.36
C VAL A 217 36.69 25.59 -14.34
N ALA A 218 36.47 24.37 -14.81
CA ALA A 218 36.61 23.16 -14.00
C ALA A 218 38.11 22.81 -13.84
N ILE A 219 38.54 22.71 -12.59
CA ILE A 219 39.86 22.22 -12.21
C ILE A 219 39.67 20.76 -11.81
N GLU A 220 39.97 19.87 -12.74
CA GLU A 220 39.96 18.43 -12.52
C GLU A 220 41.24 17.99 -11.80
N ASN A 221 41.10 17.19 -10.74
CA ASN A 221 42.22 16.48 -10.12
C ASN A 221 42.72 15.36 -11.05
N GLU A 222 43.93 14.82 -10.80
CA GLU A 222 44.51 13.72 -11.61
C GLU A 222 43.59 12.51 -11.79
N ASP A 223 42.67 12.27 -10.85
CA ASP A 223 41.72 11.16 -10.86
C ASP A 223 40.34 11.49 -11.48
N GLY A 224 40.11 12.73 -11.93
CA GLY A 224 38.87 13.17 -12.60
C GLY A 224 37.60 13.21 -11.75
N THR A 225 37.69 12.95 -10.44
CA THR A 225 36.53 12.73 -9.56
C THR A 225 36.04 13.95 -8.80
N ASP A 226 36.88 14.97 -8.62
CA ASP A 226 36.55 16.15 -7.80
C ASP A 226 36.96 17.43 -8.53
N ALA A 227 36.04 17.96 -9.34
CA ALA A 227 36.27 19.14 -10.15
C ALA A 227 35.91 20.41 -9.36
N ARG A 228 36.92 21.08 -8.79
CA ARG A 228 36.73 22.41 -8.19
C ARG A 228 36.48 23.43 -9.30
N ARG A 229 35.61 24.42 -9.06
CA ARG A 229 35.36 25.50 -10.01
C ARG A 229 36.15 26.73 -9.60
N ALA A 230 36.88 27.32 -10.54
CA ALA A 230 37.60 28.57 -10.34
C ALA A 230 37.14 29.62 -11.34
N LEU A 231 37.22 30.89 -10.92
CA LEU A 231 37.02 32.04 -11.81
C LEU A 231 38.37 32.46 -12.37
N VAL A 232 38.46 32.55 -13.69
CA VAL A 232 39.67 32.98 -14.39
C VAL A 232 39.26 33.98 -15.47
N SER A 233 40.13 34.92 -15.85
CA SER A 233 39.85 35.80 -17.00
C SER A 233 39.68 34.98 -18.29
N VAL A 234 38.91 35.52 -19.23
CA VAL A 234 38.69 34.90 -20.56
C VAL A 234 40.03 34.53 -21.22
N GLU A 235 40.99 35.46 -21.24
CA GLU A 235 42.32 35.26 -21.82
C GLU A 235 43.08 34.11 -21.16
N ASN A 236 43.07 34.04 -19.82
CA ASN A 236 43.74 32.97 -19.11
C ASN A 236 43.03 31.62 -19.31
N ALA A 237 41.70 31.61 -19.46
CA ALA A 237 40.95 30.40 -19.77
C ALA A 237 41.29 29.88 -21.18
N GLU A 238 41.43 30.76 -22.17
CA GLU A 238 41.89 30.43 -23.52
C GLU A 238 43.33 29.91 -23.51
N LEU A 239 44.23 30.60 -22.80
CA LEU A 239 45.61 30.16 -22.62
C LEU A 239 45.65 28.76 -22.00
N LEU A 240 44.91 28.53 -20.91
CA LEU A 240 44.81 27.21 -20.30
C LEU A 240 44.19 26.17 -21.24
N GLY A 241 43.31 26.56 -22.17
CA GLY A 241 42.76 25.68 -23.21
C GLY A 241 43.74 25.31 -24.32
N SER A 242 44.80 26.10 -24.54
CA SER A 242 45.79 25.86 -25.61
C SER A 242 46.69 24.64 -25.37
N VAL A 243 46.79 24.17 -24.12
CA VAL A 243 47.63 23.05 -23.73
C VAL A 243 46.75 21.97 -23.10
N GLN A 244 46.94 20.71 -23.48
CA GLN A 244 46.21 19.58 -22.88
C GLN A 244 46.89 19.04 -21.61
N GLY A 245 46.08 18.60 -20.65
CA GLY A 245 46.48 17.95 -19.40
C GLY A 245 45.80 18.55 -18.17
N SER A 246 46.10 18.01 -16.98
CA SER A 246 45.70 18.62 -15.71
C SER A 246 46.22 20.05 -15.60
N LEU A 247 45.65 20.85 -14.70
CA LEU A 247 46.11 22.23 -14.49
C LEU A 247 47.62 22.28 -14.20
N ASP A 248 48.12 21.39 -13.37
CA ASP A 248 49.53 21.30 -13.02
C ASP A 248 50.41 20.91 -14.22
N VAL A 249 49.95 19.98 -15.06
CA VAL A 249 50.65 19.60 -16.30
C VAL A 249 50.72 20.78 -17.27
N ARG A 250 49.62 21.56 -17.40
CA ARG A 250 49.59 22.75 -18.26
C ARG A 250 50.53 23.83 -17.76
N LEU A 251 50.49 24.14 -16.47
CA LEU A 251 51.38 25.13 -15.84
C LEU A 251 52.86 24.73 -15.96
N LYS A 252 53.17 23.44 -15.79
CA LYS A 252 54.53 22.93 -15.95
C LYS A 252 55.06 23.14 -17.37
N LYS A 253 54.26 22.82 -18.40
CA LYS A 253 54.62 23.04 -19.81
C LYS A 253 54.86 24.52 -20.13
N PHE A 254 53.99 25.42 -19.65
CA PHE A 254 54.22 26.87 -19.82
C PHE A 254 55.49 27.36 -19.12
N ASN A 255 55.80 26.81 -17.95
CA ASN A 255 57.02 27.16 -17.24
C ASN A 255 58.29 26.65 -17.96
N GLU A 256 58.24 25.45 -18.54
CA GLU A 256 59.32 24.91 -19.38
C GLU A 256 59.56 25.78 -20.63
N GLU A 257 58.50 26.15 -21.35
CA GLU A 257 58.59 27.03 -22.52
C GLU A 257 59.13 28.42 -22.14
N LYS A 258 58.67 28.99 -21.02
CA LYS A 258 59.19 30.25 -20.48
C LYS A 258 60.69 30.16 -20.18
N GLN A 259 61.15 29.05 -19.60
CA GLN A 259 62.58 28.84 -19.30
C GLN A 259 63.42 28.75 -20.58
N LEU A 260 62.93 28.05 -21.61
CA LEU A 260 63.60 27.97 -22.92
C LEU A 260 63.74 29.34 -23.57
N LEU A 261 62.66 30.12 -23.62
CA LEU A 261 62.68 31.48 -24.17
C LEU A 261 63.59 32.42 -23.37
N GLN A 262 63.64 32.28 -22.04
CA GLN A 262 64.57 33.04 -21.20
C GLN A 262 66.03 32.68 -21.50
N ALA A 263 66.35 31.40 -21.70
CA ALA A 263 67.69 30.97 -22.09
C ALA A 263 68.09 31.53 -23.47
N ASP A 264 67.17 31.52 -24.44
CA ASP A 264 67.39 32.10 -25.77
C ASP A 264 67.63 33.61 -25.70
N LEU A 265 66.85 34.33 -24.87
CA LEU A 265 67.05 35.76 -24.62
C LEU A 265 68.39 36.05 -23.96
N GLN A 266 68.82 35.25 -22.99
CA GLN A 266 70.14 35.38 -22.37
C GLN A 266 71.25 35.16 -23.39
N LEU A 267 71.13 34.15 -24.25
CA LEU A 267 72.09 33.89 -25.32
C LEU A 267 72.12 35.04 -26.34
N LEU A 268 70.97 35.61 -26.69
CA LEU A 268 70.89 36.79 -27.57
C LEU A 268 71.49 38.03 -26.90
N GLN A 269 71.26 38.22 -25.60
CA GLN A 269 71.87 39.29 -24.82
C GLN A 269 73.38 39.12 -24.75
N GLU A 270 73.90 37.91 -24.55
CA GLU A 270 75.33 37.60 -24.58
C GLU A 270 75.94 37.85 -25.96
N LYS A 271 75.22 37.51 -27.04
CA LYS A 271 75.60 37.90 -28.41
C LYS A 271 75.60 39.42 -28.60
N LEU A 272 74.62 40.13 -28.05
CA LEU A 272 74.56 41.59 -28.14
C LEU A 272 75.66 42.26 -27.29
N GLU A 273 75.97 41.71 -26.12
CA GLU A 273 77.06 42.07 -25.22
C GLU A 273 78.41 41.83 -25.89
N THR A 274 78.62 40.70 -26.56
CA THR A 274 79.86 40.45 -27.35
C THR A 274 80.01 41.42 -28.52
N PHE A 275 78.90 41.85 -29.14
CA PHE A 275 78.91 42.95 -30.13
C PHE A 275 79.21 44.32 -29.51
N LYS A 276 78.65 44.60 -28.32
CA LYS A 276 78.84 45.87 -27.60
C LYS A 276 80.23 45.98 -26.95
N SER A 277 80.80 44.87 -26.48
CA SER A 277 82.11 44.80 -25.82
C SER A 277 83.31 44.84 -26.78
N SER A 278 83.07 44.78 -28.10
CA SER A 278 84.03 45.25 -29.11
C SER A 278 84.19 46.79 -29.09
N GLY A 279 83.29 47.53 -28.43
CA GLY A 279 83.29 48.98 -28.34
C GLY A 279 83.22 49.51 -26.91
N ARG A 280 84.41 49.85 -26.37
CA ARG A 280 84.67 50.64 -25.16
C ARG A 280 84.47 49.96 -23.80
N GLY A 281 85.46 50.19 -22.93
CA GLY A 281 85.50 49.69 -21.58
C GLY A 281 85.50 50.75 -20.47
N ARG A 282 85.62 50.18 -19.27
CA ARG A 282 86.17 50.66 -17.98
C ARG A 282 85.36 51.61 -17.06
N VAL A 283 85.16 51.06 -15.84
CA VAL A 283 85.41 51.59 -14.47
C VAL A 283 84.23 52.16 -13.65
N ASN A 284 83.73 51.31 -12.73
CA ASN A 284 83.83 51.31 -11.26
C ASN A 284 83.33 52.47 -10.36
N THR A 285 82.84 52.03 -9.18
CA THR A 285 82.57 52.73 -7.89
C THR A 285 81.20 53.45 -7.80
N THR A 286 80.45 53.54 -6.70
CA THR A 286 80.66 53.46 -5.24
C THR A 286 79.33 53.12 -4.53
N ASN A 287 79.40 52.50 -3.34
CA ASN A 287 78.32 52.43 -2.35
C ASN A 287 77.85 53.82 -1.90
N GLY A 288 76.57 53.95 -1.56
CA GLY A 288 76.08 55.03 -0.69
C GLY A 288 74.54 55.04 -0.53
N PRO A 289 74.01 55.41 0.64
CA PRO A 289 72.72 54.97 1.16
C PRO A 289 71.63 56.06 1.07
N PHE A 290 70.43 55.73 1.56
CA PHE A 290 69.27 56.58 1.88
C PHE A 290 68.14 56.68 0.83
N SER A 291 67.02 56.01 1.12
CA SER A 291 65.66 56.48 0.77
C SER A 291 64.77 56.18 1.96
N SER A 292 64.57 57.19 2.83
CA SER A 292 63.65 57.12 3.98
C SER A 292 62.20 57.46 3.58
N GLU A 293 61.93 57.71 2.29
CA GLU A 293 60.63 58.10 1.76
C GLU A 293 59.88 56.89 1.15
N ASP A 294 60.61 56.02 0.44
CA ASP A 294 60.08 54.76 -0.12
C ASP A 294 59.60 53.79 0.97
N ASP A 295 60.26 53.79 2.12
CA ASP A 295 59.88 52.95 3.26
C ASP A 295 58.48 53.32 3.78
N TYR A 296 58.06 54.59 3.75
CA TYR A 296 56.70 54.98 4.20
C TYR A 296 55.61 54.61 3.20
N GLU A 297 55.91 54.67 1.89
CA GLU A 297 54.99 54.26 0.83
C GLU A 297 54.82 52.73 0.82
N ALA A 298 55.92 51.99 0.91
CA ALA A 298 55.93 50.54 1.05
C ALA A 298 55.23 50.10 2.35
N GLN A 299 55.44 50.81 3.47
CA GLN A 299 54.73 50.53 4.73
C GLN A 299 53.22 50.78 4.60
N ARG A 300 52.79 51.81 3.85
CA ARG A 300 51.36 52.08 3.59
C ARG A 300 50.71 51.00 2.72
N GLU A 301 51.36 50.59 1.63
CA GLU A 301 50.87 49.49 0.79
C GLU A 301 50.81 48.18 1.56
N THR A 302 51.83 47.89 2.38
CA THR A 302 51.86 46.70 3.24
C THR A 302 50.70 46.72 4.24
N ASN A 303 50.41 47.88 4.86
CA ASN A 303 49.27 48.04 5.76
C ASN A 303 47.91 47.89 5.06
N LYS A 304 47.79 48.35 3.81
CA LYS A 304 46.59 48.15 2.99
C LYS A 304 46.37 46.67 2.70
N ILE A 305 47.41 45.96 2.28
CA ILE A 305 47.37 44.51 2.04
C ILE A 305 47.00 43.74 3.31
N ILE A 306 47.59 44.10 4.45
CA ILE A 306 47.25 43.52 5.76
C ILE A 306 45.76 43.73 6.08
N SER A 307 45.22 44.91 5.78
CA SER A 307 43.80 45.24 6.02
C SER A 307 42.87 44.40 5.15
N ASP A 308 43.22 44.21 3.87
CA ASP A 308 42.46 43.37 2.94
C ASP A 308 42.48 41.89 3.35
N TYR A 309 43.64 41.39 3.81
CA TYR A 309 43.74 40.02 4.33
C TYR A 309 42.98 39.83 5.65
N LYS A 310 42.96 40.84 6.54
CA LYS A 310 42.13 40.81 7.76
C LYS A 310 40.64 40.73 7.42
N TYR A 311 40.17 41.50 6.44
CA TYR A 311 38.77 41.43 6.01
C TYR A 311 38.42 40.08 5.37
N LYS A 312 39.29 39.55 4.51
CA LYS A 312 39.12 38.21 3.93
C LYS A 312 39.10 37.11 5.00
N LEU A 313 39.97 37.21 6.00
CA LEU A 313 39.98 36.30 7.14
C LEU A 313 38.66 36.36 7.91
N GLN A 314 38.18 37.55 8.25
CA GLN A 314 36.90 37.72 8.98
C GLN A 314 35.71 37.16 8.20
N LYS A 315 35.69 37.34 6.86
CA LYS A 315 34.64 36.77 6.00
C LYS A 315 34.70 35.24 5.98
N ALA A 316 35.91 34.67 5.89
CA ALA A 316 36.11 33.22 5.96
C ALA A 316 35.70 32.65 7.34
N GLU A 317 36.01 33.35 8.43
CA GLU A 317 35.58 32.97 9.78
C GLU A 317 34.04 32.95 9.92
N GLN A 318 33.35 33.95 9.35
CA GLN A 318 31.90 33.98 9.34
C GLN A 318 31.30 32.84 8.49
N GLU A 319 31.93 32.51 7.35
CA GLU A 319 31.53 31.39 6.51
C GLU A 319 31.70 30.04 7.23
N ILE A 320 32.83 29.86 7.94
CA ILE A 320 33.06 28.68 8.78
C ILE A 320 31.96 28.53 9.85
N ALA A 321 31.60 29.62 10.53
CA ALA A 321 30.53 29.59 11.53
C ALA A 321 29.17 29.19 10.92
N ASN A 322 28.86 29.69 9.72
CA ASN A 322 27.64 29.33 9.00
C ASN A 322 27.62 27.86 8.58
N LEU A 323 28.75 27.35 8.07
CA LEU A 323 28.90 25.95 7.67
C LEU A 323 28.81 25.03 8.88
N GLN A 324 29.41 25.39 10.02
CA GLN A 324 29.29 24.63 11.27
C GLN A 324 27.83 24.57 11.77
N ALA A 325 27.09 25.68 11.69
CA ALA A 325 25.67 25.69 12.04
C ALA A 325 24.84 24.82 11.08
N SER A 326 25.19 24.79 9.80
CA SER A 326 24.55 23.90 8.81
C SER A 326 24.86 22.43 9.08
N LEU A 327 26.12 22.11 9.34
CA LEU A 327 26.57 20.77 9.71
C LEU A 327 25.82 20.24 10.92
N ALA A 328 25.73 21.03 12.00
CA ALA A 328 25.01 20.63 13.22
C ALA A 328 23.52 20.32 12.97
N ARG A 329 22.86 21.06 12.06
CA ARG A 329 21.46 20.77 11.67
C ARG A 329 21.35 19.47 10.89
N SER A 330 22.25 19.25 9.93
CA SER A 330 22.30 18.03 9.13
C SER A 330 22.62 16.81 10.00
N GLU A 331 23.58 16.91 10.92
CA GLU A 331 23.89 15.85 11.91
C GLU A 331 22.67 15.51 12.76
N SER A 332 21.95 16.52 13.25
CA SER A 332 20.70 16.30 14.00
C SER A 332 19.64 15.58 13.16
N GLN A 333 19.58 15.86 11.86
CA GLN A 333 18.65 15.20 10.94
C GLN A 333 19.06 13.74 10.68
N VAL A 334 20.35 13.47 10.50
CA VAL A 334 20.89 12.10 10.37
C VAL A 334 20.59 11.27 11.62
N ILE A 335 20.78 11.83 12.82
CA ILE A 335 20.46 11.13 14.09
C ILE A 335 18.97 10.75 14.14
N ARG A 336 18.07 11.67 13.76
CA ARG A 336 16.63 11.38 13.73
C ARG A 336 16.30 10.29 12.71
N TYR A 337 16.78 10.41 11.48
CA TYR A 337 16.51 9.41 10.45
C TYR A 337 17.07 8.03 10.80
N LYS A 338 18.25 7.97 11.41
CA LYS A 338 18.83 6.72 11.92
C LYS A 338 17.93 6.09 12.98
N SER A 339 17.47 6.87 13.96
CA SER A 339 16.56 6.37 15.01
C SER A 339 15.22 5.90 14.43
N THR A 340 14.66 6.63 13.46
CA THR A 340 13.43 6.20 12.76
C THR A 340 13.64 4.91 11.97
N ALA A 341 14.78 4.75 11.29
CA ALA A 341 15.11 3.53 10.55
C ALA A 341 15.29 2.33 11.50
N GLU A 342 16.03 2.48 12.59
CA GLU A 342 16.20 1.42 13.61
C GLU A 342 14.86 1.00 14.24
N ALA A 343 13.96 1.95 14.50
CA ALA A 343 12.62 1.66 15.00
C ALA A 343 11.78 0.89 13.98
N ALA A 344 11.88 1.24 12.69
CA ALA A 344 11.18 0.55 11.61
C ALA A 344 11.70 -0.88 11.40
N GLU A 345 13.02 -1.09 11.45
CA GLU A 345 13.64 -2.42 11.36
C GLU A 345 13.18 -3.32 12.52
N LYS A 346 13.12 -2.77 13.74
CA LYS A 346 12.61 -3.51 14.90
C LYS A 346 11.15 -3.90 14.73
N ALA A 347 10.29 -2.98 14.26
CA ALA A 347 8.89 -3.27 13.99
C ALA A 347 8.72 -4.33 12.89
N GLU A 348 9.52 -4.29 11.83
CA GLU A 348 9.51 -5.31 10.78
C GLU A 348 9.89 -6.70 11.31
N ALA A 349 10.90 -6.77 12.19
CA ALA A 349 11.31 -8.01 12.81
C ALA A 349 10.20 -8.62 13.70
N GLU A 350 9.51 -7.79 14.48
CA GLU A 350 8.37 -8.19 15.31
C GLU A 350 7.21 -8.71 14.45
N LEU A 351 6.85 -8.00 13.38
CA LEU A 351 5.81 -8.44 12.44
C LEU A 351 6.18 -9.75 11.73
N LYS A 352 7.45 -9.99 11.40
CA LYS A 352 7.90 -11.27 10.85
C LYS A 352 7.70 -12.42 11.84
N ILE A 353 7.95 -12.19 13.13
CA ILE A 353 7.72 -13.19 14.18
C ILE A 353 6.22 -13.47 14.32
N GLU A 354 5.39 -12.42 14.38
CA GLU A 354 3.93 -12.54 14.48
C GLU A 354 3.34 -13.27 13.27
N ARG A 355 3.78 -12.93 12.06
CA ARG A 355 3.37 -13.65 10.83
C ARG A 355 3.65 -15.14 10.92
N ARG A 356 4.85 -15.52 11.40
CA ARG A 356 5.22 -16.94 11.58
C ARG A 356 4.39 -17.62 12.65
N LYS A 357 3.97 -16.90 13.70
CA LYS A 357 3.10 -17.40 14.76
C LYS A 357 1.69 -17.66 14.22
N LEU A 358 1.09 -16.66 13.59
CA LEU A 358 -0.24 -16.76 12.97
C LEU A 358 -0.28 -17.86 11.89
N GLN A 359 0.79 -18.03 11.13
CA GLN A 359 0.88 -19.09 10.14
C GLN A 359 0.91 -20.50 10.78
N ARG A 360 1.52 -20.66 11.96
CA ARG A 360 1.49 -21.90 12.73
C ARG A 360 0.10 -22.15 13.30
N GLU A 361 -0.50 -21.14 13.93
CA GLU A 361 -1.86 -21.21 14.48
C GLU A 361 -2.90 -21.55 13.40
N ASN A 362 -2.76 -20.99 12.19
CA ASN A 362 -3.63 -21.32 11.06
C ASN A 362 -3.47 -22.79 10.64
N ARG A 363 -2.24 -23.31 10.53
CA ARG A 363 -2.02 -24.74 10.23
C ARG A 363 -2.64 -25.65 11.29
N GLU A 364 -2.43 -25.35 12.57
CA GLU A 364 -3.02 -26.12 13.67
C GLU A 364 -4.56 -26.06 13.66
N ALA A 365 -5.15 -24.92 13.30
CA ALA A 365 -6.59 -24.79 13.14
C ALA A 365 -7.12 -25.61 11.95
N MET A 366 -6.40 -25.62 10.83
CA MET A 366 -6.72 -26.45 9.67
C MET A 366 -6.64 -27.94 9.98
N GLU A 367 -5.58 -28.39 10.67
CA GLU A 367 -5.44 -29.79 11.09
C GLU A 367 -6.60 -30.22 12.02
N LYS A 368 -6.97 -29.37 12.99
CA LYS A 368 -8.15 -29.62 13.84
C LYS A 368 -9.45 -29.69 13.06
N LEU A 369 -9.60 -28.86 12.03
CA LEU A 369 -10.77 -28.87 11.15
C LEU A 369 -10.84 -30.20 10.39
N GLU A 370 -9.74 -30.67 9.81
CA GLU A 370 -9.65 -31.97 9.13
C GLU A 370 -9.93 -33.15 10.09
N GLU A 371 -9.41 -33.12 11.32
CA GLU A 371 -9.72 -34.12 12.34
C GLU A 371 -11.22 -34.16 12.70
N LEU A 372 -11.85 -32.99 12.84
CA LEU A 372 -13.27 -32.90 13.12
C LEU A 372 -14.11 -33.35 11.92
N GLU A 373 -13.71 -33.01 10.70
CA GLU A 373 -14.38 -33.46 9.48
C GLU A 373 -14.29 -34.98 9.32
N THR A 374 -13.13 -35.59 9.57
CA THR A 374 -12.97 -37.05 9.51
C THR A 374 -13.79 -37.74 10.59
N SER A 375 -13.75 -37.26 11.83
CA SER A 375 -14.59 -37.74 12.94
C SER A 375 -16.08 -37.66 12.60
N ASN A 376 -16.53 -36.53 12.06
CA ASN A 376 -17.91 -36.34 11.65
C ASN A 376 -18.30 -37.33 10.54
N ASN A 377 -17.44 -37.53 9.54
CA ASN A 377 -17.64 -38.54 8.50
C ASN A 377 -17.75 -39.97 9.06
N HIS A 378 -16.97 -40.33 10.08
CA HIS A 378 -17.09 -41.61 10.75
C HIS A 378 -18.41 -41.75 11.51
N LEU A 379 -18.85 -40.70 12.21
CA LEU A 379 -20.12 -40.66 12.92
C LEU A 379 -21.30 -40.78 11.95
N LEU A 380 -21.25 -40.08 10.81
CA LEU A 380 -22.25 -40.19 9.74
C LEU A 380 -22.34 -41.64 9.23
N LYS A 381 -21.22 -42.27 8.88
CA LYS A 381 -21.20 -43.68 8.45
C LYS A 381 -21.75 -44.64 9.50
N ARG A 382 -21.48 -44.41 10.79
CA ARG A 382 -22.02 -45.25 11.88
C ARG A 382 -23.52 -45.05 12.04
N LEU A 383 -23.97 -43.81 11.91
CA LEU A 383 -25.39 -43.45 11.95
C LEU A 383 -26.13 -44.11 10.78
N ASP A 384 -25.57 -44.12 9.58
CA ASP A 384 -26.15 -44.82 8.41
C ASP A 384 -26.24 -46.33 8.64
N LYS A 385 -25.22 -46.96 9.23
CA LYS A 385 -25.27 -48.38 9.60
C LYS A 385 -26.38 -48.68 10.60
N LEU A 386 -26.55 -47.82 11.61
CA LEU A 386 -27.61 -47.96 12.60
C LEU A 386 -29.00 -47.75 11.97
N LYS A 387 -29.14 -46.77 11.08
CA LYS A 387 -30.36 -46.57 10.27
C LYS A 387 -30.68 -47.84 9.48
N ASN A 388 -29.71 -48.40 8.77
CA ASN A 388 -29.88 -49.64 7.99
C ASN A 388 -30.23 -50.85 8.87
N ALA A 389 -29.57 -51.03 10.02
CA ALA A 389 -29.86 -52.12 10.96
C ALA A 389 -31.27 -51.99 11.54
N LYS A 390 -31.69 -50.77 11.89
CA LYS A 390 -33.07 -50.49 12.32
C LYS A 390 -34.07 -50.85 11.23
N SER A 391 -33.82 -50.43 9.99
CA SER A 391 -34.68 -50.75 8.84
C SER A 391 -34.73 -52.26 8.54
N ALA A 392 -33.66 -53.02 8.82
CA ALA A 392 -33.64 -54.47 8.68
C ALA A 392 -34.47 -55.16 9.77
N LEU A 393 -34.29 -54.76 11.05
CA LEU A 393 -35.11 -55.28 12.15
C LEU A 393 -36.61 -54.99 11.95
N LEU A 394 -36.96 -53.82 11.41
CA LEU A 394 -38.32 -53.46 11.07
C LEU A 394 -38.91 -54.25 9.89
N LYS A 395 -38.08 -54.93 9.09
CA LYS A 395 -38.55 -55.83 8.03
C LYS A 395 -38.78 -57.26 8.51
N ASP A 396 -38.12 -57.65 9.60
CA ASP A 396 -38.21 -58.99 10.20
C ASP A 396 -39.33 -59.11 11.25
N LEU A 397 -39.86 -57.97 11.71
CA LEU A 397 -41.10 -57.83 12.50
C LEU A 397 -42.30 -57.76 11.58
#